data_AF-A0A8J7R0U1-F1
#
_entry.id   AF-A0A8J7R0U1-F1
#
_cell.length_a   1.000
_cell.length_b   1.000
_cell.length_c   1.000
_cell.angle_alpha   90.00
_cell.angle_beta   90.00
_cell.angle_gamma   90.00
#
_symmetry.space_group_name_H-M   'P 1'
#
loop_
_entity.id
_entity.type
_entity.pdbx_description
1 polymer ?
#
loop_
_entity_poly.entity_id
_entity_poly.type
_entity_poly.pdbx_seq_one_letter_code
_entity_poly.pdbx_strand_id
1 'polypeptide(L)'
;MVEAITAQQVMEKLEADAGGNRTRLGTLARVVVACDDMVSGEAHKLAKKAKMHGAKFDPQFVKINSRTVHAYVKLRAHLDGPKTEWVGPWDTVIRADKDLKAYVDLRHQELVEGQPAKPKSRGARSVEVERIVDGIESLTDRQTLRFALADARKWKRDYDILAATLSRMPALNVEELLKGNASPTAVAGSASPGVLTPEEMRTLRKLVARLRDDRVLADFELMHASGAVKMDGPPGLDLVYPEEIGLLARLSGEKGSG
;
A
#
# COMPACT_ATOMS: atom_id res chain seq x y z
N MET A 1 27.00 -8.43 19.91
CA MET A 1 26.36 -9.17 18.80
C MET A 1 24.96 -9.50 19.27
N VAL A 2 23.94 -8.83 18.74
CA VAL A 2 22.55 -9.19 19.05
C VAL A 2 22.24 -10.39 18.15
N GLU A 3 22.00 -11.56 18.74
CA GLU A 3 21.57 -12.74 17.99
C GLU A 3 20.29 -12.36 17.24
N ALA A 4 20.32 -12.46 15.91
CA ALA A 4 19.16 -12.19 15.09
C ALA A 4 18.09 -13.22 15.46
N ILE A 5 16.96 -12.74 15.99
CA ILE A 5 15.82 -13.59 16.34
C ILE A 5 15.34 -14.24 15.04
N THR A 6 15.46 -15.57 14.96
CA THR A 6 15.03 -16.32 13.77
C THR A 6 13.54 -16.61 13.80
N ALA A 7 12.93 -16.82 12.62
CA ALA A 7 11.50 -17.16 12.55
C ALA A 7 11.16 -18.43 13.34
N GLN A 8 12.09 -19.40 13.41
CA GLN A 8 11.94 -20.64 14.19
C GLN A 8 11.85 -20.38 15.69
N GLN A 9 12.69 -19.49 16.22
CA GLN A 9 12.68 -19.12 17.65
C GLN A 9 11.38 -18.39 18.06
N VAL A 10 10.76 -17.64 17.14
CA VAL A 10 9.45 -17.01 17.39
C VAL A 10 8.33 -18.06 17.41
N MET A 11 8.37 -19.05 16.51
CA MET A 11 7.39 -20.15 16.51
C MET A 11 7.48 -21.02 17.75
N GLU A 12 8.70 -21.36 18.21
CA GLU A 12 8.89 -22.17 19.42
C GLU A 12 8.32 -21.46 20.65
N LYS A 13 8.49 -20.13 20.75
CA LYS A 13 7.85 -19.31 21.79
C LYS A 13 6.32 -19.31 21.67
N LEU A 14 5.80 -19.14 20.47
CA LEU A 14 4.35 -19.16 20.21
C LEU A 14 3.70 -20.51 20.54
N GLU A 15 4.41 -21.61 20.29
CA GLU A 15 3.98 -22.97 20.62
C GLU A 15 4.02 -23.22 22.13
N ALA A 16 5.06 -22.74 22.82
CA ALA A 16 5.15 -22.77 24.28
C ALA A 16 4.01 -21.96 24.93
N ASP A 17 3.74 -20.75 24.42
CA ASP A 17 2.66 -19.87 24.88
C ASP A 17 1.26 -20.40 24.55
N ALA A 18 1.14 -21.30 23.58
CA ALA A 18 -0.13 -21.95 23.26
C ALA A 18 -0.54 -22.96 24.35
N GLY A 19 0.39 -23.45 25.18
CA GLY A 19 0.09 -24.24 26.37
C GLY A 19 -0.81 -25.47 26.13
N GLY A 20 -0.77 -26.06 24.94
CA GLY A 20 -1.61 -27.20 24.55
C GLY A 20 -3.00 -26.86 23.99
N ASN A 21 -3.30 -25.58 23.74
CA ASN A 21 -4.55 -25.19 23.08
C ASN A 21 -4.57 -25.67 21.62
N ARG A 22 -5.34 -26.75 21.36
CA ARG A 22 -5.41 -27.44 20.06
C ARG A 22 -5.79 -26.52 18.90
N THR A 23 -6.64 -25.52 19.14
CA THR A 23 -7.08 -24.59 18.07
C THR A 23 -5.98 -23.60 17.70
N ARG A 24 -5.23 -23.11 18.70
CA ARG A 24 -4.09 -22.21 18.50
C ARG A 24 -2.93 -22.94 17.82
N LEU A 25 -2.60 -24.15 18.26
CA LEU A 25 -1.58 -24.99 17.62
C LEU A 25 -1.95 -25.33 16.16
N GLY A 26 -3.21 -25.68 15.89
CA GLY A 26 -3.66 -25.90 14.52
C GLY A 26 -3.56 -24.65 13.65
N THR A 27 -3.79 -23.47 14.23
CA THR A 27 -3.64 -22.19 13.52
C THR A 27 -2.18 -21.91 13.21
N LEU A 28 -1.27 -22.09 14.19
CA LEU A 28 0.17 -21.93 14.01
C LEU A 28 0.71 -22.86 12.91
N ALA A 29 0.34 -24.15 12.95
CA ALA A 29 0.74 -25.12 11.93
C ALA A 29 0.30 -24.70 10.52
N ARG A 30 -0.93 -24.18 10.38
CA ARG A 30 -1.42 -23.66 9.08
C ARG A 30 -0.65 -22.43 8.60
N VAL A 31 -0.20 -21.54 9.49
CA VAL A 31 0.65 -20.40 9.10
C VAL A 31 2.01 -20.89 8.61
N VAL A 32 2.62 -21.86 9.30
CA VAL A 32 3.91 -22.44 8.89
C VAL A 32 3.80 -23.03 7.49
N VAL A 33 2.84 -23.92 7.28
CA VAL A 33 2.59 -24.55 5.97
C VAL A 33 2.31 -23.50 4.90
N ALA A 34 1.50 -22.48 5.20
CA ALA A 34 1.23 -21.40 4.25
C ALA A 34 2.49 -20.63 3.84
N CYS A 35 3.35 -20.30 4.81
CA CYS A 35 4.61 -19.62 4.55
C CYS A 35 5.57 -20.50 3.73
N ASP A 36 5.68 -21.78 4.06
CA ASP A 36 6.56 -22.73 3.38
C ASP A 36 6.11 -23.01 1.94
N ASP A 37 4.80 -23.15 1.72
CA ASP A 37 4.21 -23.35 0.39
C ASP A 37 4.34 -22.10 -0.49
N MET A 38 4.36 -20.90 0.12
CA MET A 38 4.65 -19.65 -0.58
C MET A 38 6.13 -19.53 -0.95
N VAL A 39 7.05 -19.91 -0.07
CA VAL A 39 8.50 -19.88 -0.33
C VAL A 39 8.91 -20.91 -1.39
N SER A 40 8.37 -22.13 -1.31
CA SER A 40 8.65 -23.22 -2.27
C SER A 40 7.97 -23.02 -3.63
N GLY A 41 7.01 -22.11 -3.73
CA GLY A 41 6.22 -21.85 -4.93
C GLY A 41 5.14 -22.90 -5.21
N GLU A 42 4.85 -23.80 -4.27
CA GLU A 42 3.73 -24.73 -4.36
C GLU A 42 2.38 -24.01 -4.35
N ALA A 43 2.27 -22.90 -3.62
CA ALA A 43 1.08 -22.06 -3.61
C ALA A 43 0.66 -21.59 -5.02
N HIS A 44 1.63 -21.24 -5.85
CA HIS A 44 1.38 -20.86 -7.25
C HIS A 44 0.91 -22.05 -8.10
N LYS A 45 1.50 -23.23 -7.89
CA LYS A 45 1.09 -24.46 -8.59
C LYS A 45 -0.34 -24.85 -8.22
N LEU A 46 -0.69 -24.76 -6.94
CA LEU A 46 -2.04 -25.02 -6.45
C LEU A 46 -3.05 -24.01 -7.00
N ALA A 47 -2.71 -22.73 -7.04
CA ALA A 47 -3.57 -21.70 -7.62
C ALA A 47 -3.85 -21.93 -9.12
N LYS A 48 -2.81 -22.33 -9.87
CA LYS A 48 -2.96 -22.72 -11.28
C LYS A 48 -3.85 -23.95 -11.46
N LYS A 49 -3.68 -24.98 -10.64
CA LYS A 49 -4.55 -26.18 -10.65
C LYS A 49 -6.01 -25.84 -10.35
N ALA A 50 -6.24 -24.91 -9.42
CA ALA A 50 -7.57 -24.44 -9.05
C ALA A 50 -8.21 -23.46 -10.07
N LYS A 51 -7.52 -23.12 -11.17
CA LYS A 51 -7.92 -22.06 -12.12
C LYS A 51 -8.20 -20.70 -11.46
N MET A 52 -7.58 -20.43 -10.30
CA MET A 52 -7.67 -19.13 -9.63
C MET A 52 -6.51 -18.22 -10.07
N HIS A 53 -6.65 -16.90 -9.89
CA HIS A 53 -5.59 -15.93 -10.19
C HIS A 53 -4.33 -16.18 -9.34
N GLY A 54 -3.37 -16.91 -9.89
CA GLY A 54 -2.11 -17.30 -9.24
C GLY A 54 -1.07 -16.19 -9.11
N ALA A 55 -1.30 -15.01 -9.71
CA ALA A 55 -0.36 -13.88 -9.71
C ALA A 55 0.04 -13.43 -8.29
N LYS A 56 -0.88 -13.57 -7.31
CA LYS A 56 -0.63 -13.24 -5.91
C LYS A 56 0.35 -14.20 -5.22
N PHE A 57 0.57 -15.38 -5.80
CA PHE A 57 1.44 -16.42 -5.27
C PHE A 57 2.68 -16.66 -6.15
N ASP A 58 2.94 -15.80 -7.15
CA ASP A 58 4.09 -15.92 -8.04
C ASP A 58 5.41 -15.94 -7.25
N PRO A 59 6.22 -17.02 -7.29
CA PRO A 59 7.40 -17.18 -6.44
C PRO A 59 8.42 -16.04 -6.57
N GLN A 60 8.43 -15.37 -7.72
CA GLN A 60 9.31 -14.25 -8.03
C GLN A 60 8.84 -12.91 -7.41
N PHE A 61 7.56 -12.79 -7.05
CA PHE A 61 6.94 -11.54 -6.58
C PHE A 61 6.13 -11.70 -5.29
N VAL A 62 6.09 -12.89 -4.68
CA VAL A 62 5.34 -13.11 -3.44
C VAL A 62 5.86 -12.20 -2.35
N LYS A 63 4.99 -11.33 -1.87
CA LYS A 63 5.18 -10.62 -0.61
C LYS A 63 4.43 -11.36 0.49
N ILE A 64 5.14 -12.14 1.29
CA ILE A 64 4.55 -12.85 2.44
C ILE A 64 4.01 -11.80 3.41
N ASN A 65 2.69 -11.80 3.63
CA ASN A 65 2.00 -10.90 4.54
C ASN A 65 0.69 -11.54 5.04
N SER A 66 0.05 -10.95 6.05
CA SER A 66 -1.23 -11.44 6.60
C SER A 66 -2.32 -11.69 5.56
N ARG A 67 -2.38 -10.89 4.49
CA ARG A 67 -3.37 -11.05 3.41
C ARG A 67 -3.03 -12.20 2.47
N THR A 68 -1.76 -12.42 2.16
CA THR A 68 -1.36 -13.53 1.28
C THR A 68 -1.49 -14.86 1.99
N VAL A 69 -1.17 -14.93 3.29
CA VAL A 69 -1.45 -16.11 4.13
C VAL A 69 -2.95 -16.40 4.16
N HIS A 70 -3.81 -15.41 4.42
CA HIS A 70 -5.25 -15.57 4.37
C HIS A 70 -5.75 -16.00 2.97
N ALA A 71 -5.23 -15.40 1.91
CA ALA A 71 -5.57 -15.81 0.54
C ALA A 71 -5.18 -17.26 0.25
N TYR A 72 -4.04 -17.72 0.79
CA TYR A 72 -3.61 -19.10 0.68
C TYR A 72 -4.54 -20.07 1.41
N VAL A 73 -4.93 -19.75 2.64
CA VAL A 73 -5.92 -20.52 3.41
C VAL A 73 -7.25 -20.62 2.66
N LYS A 74 -7.71 -19.52 2.04
CA LYS A 74 -8.92 -19.53 1.19
C LYS A 74 -8.78 -20.42 -0.05
N LEU A 75 -7.62 -20.39 -0.69
CA LEU A 75 -7.32 -21.25 -1.84
C LEU A 75 -7.38 -22.73 -1.44
N ARG A 76 -6.77 -23.10 -0.30
CA ARG A 76 -6.84 -24.46 0.25
C ARG A 76 -8.26 -24.86 0.64
N ALA A 77 -8.98 -23.98 1.31
CA ALA A 77 -10.38 -24.20 1.67
C ALA A 77 -11.26 -24.46 0.43
N HIS A 78 -11.00 -23.76 -0.68
CA HIS A 78 -11.71 -23.99 -1.94
C HIS A 78 -11.36 -25.34 -2.58
N LEU A 79 -10.10 -25.76 -2.49
CA LEU A 79 -9.62 -27.02 -3.05
C LEU A 79 -10.13 -28.25 -2.28
N ASP A 80 -10.11 -28.23 -0.93
CA ASP A 80 -10.52 -29.40 -0.13
C ASP A 80 -12.04 -29.43 0.19
N GLY A 81 -12.79 -28.36 -0.15
CA GLY A 81 -14.26 -28.34 -0.10
C GLY A 81 -14.90 -28.05 1.28
N PRO A 82 -16.18 -28.39 1.52
CA PRO A 82 -16.92 -27.95 2.72
C PRO A 82 -16.46 -28.61 4.04
N LYS A 83 -15.59 -29.62 4.00
CA LYS A 83 -15.04 -30.32 5.18
C LYS A 83 -13.53 -30.05 5.35
N THR A 84 -13.08 -28.84 5.05
CA THR A 84 -11.66 -28.51 5.19
C THR A 84 -11.24 -28.32 6.65
N GLU A 85 -10.02 -28.75 6.96
CA GLU A 85 -9.34 -28.40 8.22
C GLU A 85 -8.74 -26.99 8.20
N TRP A 86 -8.80 -26.32 7.04
CA TRP A 86 -8.32 -24.98 6.76
C TRP A 86 -9.29 -23.89 7.26
N VAL A 87 -9.61 -23.93 8.56
CA VAL A 87 -10.46 -22.94 9.23
C VAL A 87 -9.57 -21.82 9.80
N GLY A 88 -9.34 -20.79 9.00
CA GLY A 88 -8.42 -19.69 9.34
C GLY A 88 -6.94 -20.14 9.38
N PRO A 89 -5.98 -19.25 9.63
CA PRO A 89 -6.15 -17.91 10.18
C PRO A 89 -6.61 -16.85 9.17
N TRP A 90 -7.49 -15.98 9.67
CA TRP A 90 -7.93 -14.79 8.97
C TRP A 90 -6.87 -13.69 9.12
N ASP A 91 -6.82 -12.75 8.17
CA ASP A 91 -5.85 -11.66 8.20
C ASP A 91 -6.00 -10.75 9.43
N THR A 92 -7.21 -10.63 9.97
CA THR A 92 -7.51 -9.93 11.22
C THR A 92 -6.82 -10.57 12.42
N VAL A 93 -6.82 -11.90 12.51
CA VAL A 93 -6.18 -12.66 13.60
C VAL A 93 -4.67 -12.49 13.56
N ILE A 94 -4.07 -12.63 12.39
CA ILE A 94 -2.61 -12.46 12.20
C ILE A 94 -2.17 -11.03 12.52
N ARG A 95 -3.02 -10.02 12.24
CA ARG A 95 -2.69 -8.62 12.56
C ARG A 95 -2.88 -8.27 14.02
N ALA A 96 -3.84 -8.90 14.70
CA ALA A 96 -4.12 -8.65 16.11
C ALA A 96 -3.04 -9.24 17.01
N ASP A 97 -2.52 -10.41 16.66
CA ASP A 97 -1.43 -11.07 17.38
C ASP A 97 -0.06 -10.55 16.89
N LYS A 98 0.65 -9.86 17.78
CA LYS A 98 1.95 -9.22 17.48
C LYS A 98 3.02 -10.25 17.14
N ASP A 99 2.97 -11.41 17.79
CA ASP A 99 4.00 -12.44 17.68
C ASP A 99 3.82 -13.23 16.38
N LEU A 100 2.57 -13.53 16.02
CA LEU A 100 2.22 -14.08 14.70
C LEU A 100 2.60 -13.14 13.55
N LYS A 101 2.35 -11.83 13.72
CA LYS A 101 2.77 -10.84 12.73
C LYS A 101 4.29 -10.79 12.60
N ALA A 102 5.01 -10.79 13.72
CA ALA A 102 6.47 -10.81 13.74
C ALA A 102 7.03 -12.04 13.00
N TYR A 103 6.44 -13.22 13.22
CA TYR A 103 6.81 -14.43 12.49
C TYR A 103 6.65 -14.28 10.96
N VAL A 104 5.49 -13.80 10.50
CA VAL A 104 5.21 -13.62 9.08
C VAL A 104 6.15 -12.58 8.45
N ASP A 105 6.44 -11.50 9.16
CA ASP A 105 7.37 -10.46 8.71
C ASP A 105 8.82 -10.99 8.64
N LEU A 106 9.25 -11.82 9.60
CA LEU A 106 10.57 -12.49 9.56
C LEU A 106 10.68 -13.47 8.39
N ARG A 107 9.64 -14.29 8.13
CA ARG A 107 9.61 -15.18 6.95
C ARG A 107 9.67 -14.41 5.63
N HIS A 108 9.07 -13.22 5.58
CA HIS A 108 9.21 -12.35 4.42
C HIS A 108 10.64 -11.81 4.27
N GLN A 109 11.29 -11.41 5.37
CA GLN A 109 12.67 -10.94 5.34
C GLN A 109 13.62 -12.02 4.86
N GLU A 110 13.49 -13.26 5.34
CA GLU A 110 14.27 -14.40 4.87
C GLU A 110 14.13 -14.61 3.34
N LEU A 111 12.90 -14.45 2.81
CA LEU A 111 12.65 -14.52 1.37
C LEU A 111 13.34 -13.38 0.60
N VAL A 112 13.30 -12.16 1.12
CA VAL A 112 13.89 -10.98 0.47
C VAL A 112 15.42 -11.01 0.52
N GLU A 113 16.00 -11.45 1.64
CA GLU A 113 17.46 -11.60 1.80
C GLU A 113 18.01 -12.68 0.87
N GLY A 114 17.24 -13.74 0.59
CA GLY A 114 17.60 -14.77 -0.38
C GLY A 114 17.45 -14.34 -1.85
N GLN A 115 16.79 -13.21 -2.14
CA GLN A 115 16.59 -12.72 -3.49
C GLN A 115 17.59 -11.61 -3.87
N PRO A 116 18.15 -11.63 -5.09
CA PRO A 116 18.99 -10.54 -5.56
C PRO A 116 18.16 -9.25 -5.57
N ALA A 117 18.66 -8.20 -4.92
CA ALA A 117 17.98 -6.92 -4.82
C ALA A 117 17.59 -6.41 -6.21
N LYS A 118 16.28 -6.30 -6.49
CA LYS A 118 15.82 -5.81 -7.78
C LYS A 118 16.24 -4.35 -7.95
N PRO A 119 16.93 -3.97 -9.04
CA PRO A 119 17.27 -2.58 -9.28
C PRO A 119 15.97 -1.77 -9.35
N LYS A 120 15.92 -0.63 -8.64
CA LYS A 120 14.79 0.30 -8.69
C LYS A 120 14.59 0.70 -10.16
N SER A 121 13.47 0.27 -10.75
CA SER A 121 13.14 0.59 -12.14
C SER A 121 13.06 2.10 -12.30
N ARG A 122 13.95 2.68 -13.11
CA ARG A 122 13.85 4.10 -13.48
C ARG A 122 12.57 4.28 -14.31
N GLY A 123 11.78 5.31 -14.02
CA GLY A 123 10.56 5.58 -14.78
C GLY A 123 10.86 5.86 -16.26
N ALA A 124 9.94 5.50 -17.17
CA ALA A 124 10.14 5.60 -18.62
C ALA A 124 10.63 6.99 -19.08
N ARG A 125 10.08 8.07 -18.51
CA ARG A 125 10.54 9.45 -18.78
C ARG A 125 11.98 9.73 -18.33
N SER A 126 12.43 9.12 -17.23
CA SER A 126 13.81 9.27 -16.78
C SER A 126 14.78 8.54 -17.71
N VAL A 127 14.38 7.39 -18.26
CA VAL A 127 15.17 6.66 -19.25
C VAL A 127 15.28 7.48 -20.54
N GLU A 128 14.18 8.08 -20.97
CA GLU A 128 14.15 8.93 -22.16
C GLU A 128 15.04 10.17 -22.03
N VAL A 129 15.02 10.86 -20.89
CA VAL A 129 15.89 12.02 -20.65
C VAL A 129 17.36 11.64 -20.68
N GLU A 130 17.75 10.52 -20.05
CA GLU A 130 19.15 10.06 -20.11
C GLU A 130 19.54 9.67 -21.54
N ARG A 131 18.63 9.06 -22.32
CA ARG A 131 18.86 8.74 -23.74
C ARG A 131 19.15 9.99 -24.57
N ILE A 132 18.39 11.07 -24.36
CA ILE A 132 18.61 12.36 -25.05
C ILE A 132 19.98 12.94 -24.66
N VAL A 133 20.31 12.91 -23.36
CA VAL A 133 21.59 13.42 -22.85
C VAL A 133 22.77 12.61 -23.40
N ASP A 134 22.63 11.29 -23.50
CA ASP A 134 23.66 10.42 -24.08
C ASP A 134 23.86 10.62 -25.58
N GLY A 135 22.87 11.15 -26.29
CA GLY A 135 22.97 11.53 -27.70
C GLY A 135 23.82 12.78 -27.99
N ILE A 136 24.28 13.50 -26.95
CA ILE A 136 25.10 14.69 -27.10
C ILE A 136 26.57 14.30 -27.30
N GLU A 137 27.16 14.64 -28.45
CA GLU A 137 28.53 14.25 -28.82
C GLU A 137 29.59 14.80 -27.85
N SER A 138 29.39 16.03 -27.38
CA SER A 138 30.28 16.72 -26.45
C SER A 138 30.18 16.17 -25.03
N LEU A 139 31.29 15.65 -24.51
CA LEU A 139 31.37 15.11 -23.15
C LEU A 139 31.14 16.19 -22.08
N THR A 140 31.69 17.39 -22.29
CA THR A 140 31.54 18.52 -21.37
C THR A 140 30.11 18.99 -21.27
N ASP A 141 29.39 19.05 -22.39
CA ASP A 141 27.99 19.47 -22.41
C ASP A 141 27.11 18.40 -21.77
N ARG A 142 27.42 17.12 -22.01
CA ARG A 142 26.74 15.99 -21.36
C ARG A 142 26.88 16.03 -19.84
N GLN A 143 28.09 16.29 -19.33
CA GLN A 143 28.33 16.40 -17.89
C GLN A 143 27.61 17.62 -17.31
N THR A 144 27.70 18.78 -17.96
CA THR A 144 27.03 20.01 -17.53
C THR A 144 25.52 19.82 -17.43
N LEU A 145 24.90 19.17 -18.42
CA LEU A 145 23.47 18.86 -18.39
C LEU A 145 23.09 17.87 -17.30
N ARG A 146 23.93 16.86 -17.03
CA ARG A 146 23.69 15.93 -15.91
C ARG A 146 23.72 16.62 -14.56
N PHE A 147 24.67 17.53 -14.35
CA PHE A 147 24.72 18.34 -13.13
C PHE A 147 23.48 19.23 -13.00
N ALA A 148 23.12 19.96 -14.06
CA ALA A 148 21.93 20.80 -14.06
C ALA A 148 20.63 20.01 -13.80
N LEU A 149 20.50 18.81 -14.38
CA LEU A 149 19.36 17.91 -14.12
C LEU A 149 19.34 17.38 -12.69
N ALA A 150 20.50 17.07 -12.11
CA ALA A 150 20.61 16.64 -10.72
C ALA A 150 20.16 17.74 -9.76
N ASP A 151 20.61 18.97 -10.00
CA ASP A 151 20.19 20.14 -9.23
C ASP A 151 18.69 20.40 -9.39
N ALA A 152 18.17 20.41 -10.62
CA ALA A 152 16.74 20.59 -10.87
C ALA A 152 15.88 19.53 -10.13
N ARG A 153 16.33 18.27 -10.08
CA ARG A 153 15.67 17.20 -9.31
C ARG A 153 15.75 17.44 -7.80
N LYS A 154 16.80 18.10 -7.29
CA LYS A 154 16.92 18.49 -5.88
C LYS A 154 15.96 19.64 -5.57
N TRP A 155 16.01 20.73 -6.33
CA TRP A 155 15.11 21.87 -6.17
C TRP A 155 13.63 21.48 -6.25
N LYS A 156 13.27 20.58 -7.17
CA LYS A 156 11.90 20.07 -7.26
C LYS A 156 11.48 19.30 -6.01
N ARG A 157 12.36 18.46 -5.45
CA ARG A 157 12.07 17.73 -4.21
C ARG A 157 11.89 18.70 -3.04
N ASP A 158 12.78 19.68 -2.91
CA ASP A 158 12.70 20.68 -1.85
C ASP A 158 11.42 21.52 -1.98
N TYR A 159 11.05 21.92 -3.20
CA TYR A 159 9.78 22.58 -3.48
C TYR A 159 8.57 21.71 -3.15
N ASP A 160 8.55 20.44 -3.57
CA ASP A 160 7.44 19.52 -3.27
C ASP A 160 7.29 19.31 -1.75
N ILE A 161 8.40 19.23 -1.01
CA ILE A 161 8.40 19.19 0.46
C ILE A 161 7.82 20.49 1.02
N LEU A 162 8.30 21.65 0.59
CA LEU A 162 7.81 22.95 1.06
C LEU A 162 6.33 23.18 0.73
N ALA A 163 5.89 22.82 -0.46
CA ALA A 163 4.48 22.90 -0.85
C ALA A 163 3.61 21.95 -0.02
N ALA A 164 4.11 20.76 0.30
CA ALA A 164 3.42 19.81 1.16
C ALA A 164 3.39 20.25 2.63
N THR A 165 4.42 20.94 3.12
CA THR A 165 4.43 21.49 4.49
C THR A 165 3.54 22.73 4.58
N LEU A 166 3.63 23.66 3.64
CA LEU A 166 2.80 24.87 3.59
C LEU A 166 1.31 24.55 3.46
N SER A 167 0.94 23.57 2.62
CA SER A 167 -0.47 23.15 2.51
C SER A 167 -1.04 22.50 3.79
N ARG A 168 -0.17 22.11 4.73
CA ARG A 168 -0.55 21.58 6.05
C ARG A 168 -0.51 22.63 7.16
N MET A 169 0.08 23.80 6.93
CA MET A 169 0.05 24.90 7.90
C MET A 169 -1.34 25.57 7.86
N PRO A 170 -1.91 25.95 9.03
CA PRO A 170 -3.11 26.77 9.05
C PRO A 170 -2.83 28.08 8.31
N ALA A 171 -3.82 28.58 7.56
CA ALA A 171 -3.67 29.82 6.80
C ALA A 171 -3.25 30.95 7.74
N LEU A 172 -1.99 31.38 7.64
CA LEU A 172 -1.47 32.53 8.35
C LEU A 172 -1.92 33.77 7.57
N ASN A 173 -2.75 34.60 8.19
CA ASN A 173 -3.16 35.86 7.60
C ASN A 173 -1.98 36.85 7.70
N VAL A 174 -1.26 37.04 6.59
CA VAL A 174 -0.02 37.83 6.53
C VAL A 174 -0.25 39.28 6.96
N GLU A 175 -1.46 39.80 6.72
CA GLU A 175 -1.87 41.14 7.14
C GLU A 175 -2.08 41.29 8.65
N GLU A 176 -2.55 40.23 9.34
CA GLU A 176 -2.69 40.24 10.81
C GLU A 176 -1.32 40.12 11.50
N LEU A 177 -0.41 39.39 10.86
CA LEU A 177 0.99 39.21 11.31
C LEU A 177 1.78 40.52 11.21
N LEU A 178 1.57 41.30 10.13
CA LEU A 178 2.17 42.63 9.94
C LEU A 178 1.58 43.69 10.89
N LYS A 179 0.34 43.52 11.34
CA LYS A 179 -0.35 44.44 12.28
C LYS A 179 -0.10 44.12 13.76
N GLY A 180 0.72 43.11 14.07
CA GLY A 180 1.14 42.78 15.44
C GLY A 180 0.09 42.08 16.31
N ASN A 181 -1.05 41.66 15.74
CA ASN A 181 -2.17 41.06 16.47
C ASN A 181 -2.35 39.56 16.18
N ALA A 182 -1.26 38.82 15.99
CA ALA A 182 -1.34 37.39 15.71
C ALA A 182 -1.61 36.58 17.00
N SER A 183 -2.90 36.38 17.32
CA SER A 183 -3.35 35.19 18.05
C SER A 183 -3.69 34.10 17.04
N PRO A 184 -3.22 32.85 17.20
CA PRO A 184 -3.58 31.73 16.34
C PRO A 184 -5.02 31.29 16.66
N THR A 185 -6.00 32.08 16.24
CA THR A 185 -7.41 31.73 16.31
C THR A 185 -7.94 31.64 14.90
N ALA A 186 -8.31 30.41 14.53
CA ALA A 186 -8.85 30.04 13.23
C ALA A 186 -9.96 31.01 12.80
N VAL A 187 -9.78 31.65 11.65
CA VAL A 187 -10.83 32.45 11.01
C VAL A 187 -11.91 31.48 10.52
N ALA A 188 -12.91 31.29 11.36
CA ALA A 188 -14.16 30.63 11.01
C ALA A 188 -15.08 31.63 10.32
N GLY A 189 -15.66 31.22 9.19
CA GLY A 189 -16.98 31.69 8.75
C GLY A 189 -17.00 32.94 7.88
N SER A 190 -16.75 32.77 6.58
CA SER A 190 -17.40 33.57 5.52
C SER A 190 -17.20 32.84 4.19
N ALA A 191 -18.01 31.81 3.96
CA ALA A 191 -18.01 31.10 2.69
C ALA A 191 -18.80 31.90 1.66
N SER A 192 -18.10 32.46 0.67
CA SER A 192 -18.68 32.87 -0.59
C SER A 192 -19.30 31.64 -1.28
N PRO A 193 -20.43 31.76 -2.00
CA PRO A 193 -21.04 30.62 -2.69
C PRO A 193 -20.08 30.15 -3.79
N GLY A 194 -19.37 29.05 -3.52
CA GLY A 194 -18.30 28.52 -4.38
C GLY A 194 -17.01 28.16 -3.64
N VAL A 195 -16.81 28.63 -2.41
CA VAL A 195 -15.64 28.28 -1.60
C VAL A 195 -16.07 27.28 -0.52
N LEU A 196 -15.68 26.02 -0.69
CA LEU A 196 -15.88 24.98 0.31
C LEU A 196 -15.22 25.40 1.63
N THR A 197 -15.99 25.36 2.71
CA THR A 197 -15.46 25.56 4.06
C THR A 197 -14.41 24.49 4.39
N PRO A 198 -13.49 24.76 5.33
CA PRO A 198 -12.52 23.75 5.77
C PRO A 198 -13.16 22.47 6.30
N GLU A 199 -14.37 22.54 6.84
CA GLU A 199 -15.13 21.39 7.32
C GLU A 199 -15.74 20.57 6.18
N GLU A 200 -16.30 21.23 5.17
CA GLU A 200 -16.77 20.59 3.94
C GLU A 200 -15.60 19.92 3.21
N MET A 201 -14.44 20.58 3.10
CA MET A 201 -13.23 19.98 2.53
C MET A 201 -12.73 18.76 3.30
N ARG A 202 -12.85 18.76 4.64
CA ARG A 202 -12.51 17.57 5.46
C ARG A 202 -13.49 16.43 5.19
N THR A 203 -14.77 16.75 5.05
CA THR A 203 -15.82 15.76 4.76
C THR A 203 -15.63 15.17 3.37
N LEU A 204 -15.29 16.00 2.39
CA LEU A 204 -15.01 15.60 1.01
C LEU A 204 -13.74 14.73 0.93
N ARG A 205 -12.67 15.08 1.68
CA ARG A 205 -11.48 14.21 1.84
C ARG A 205 -11.83 12.85 2.44
N LYS A 206 -12.65 12.81 3.50
CA LYS A 206 -13.11 11.53 4.08
C LYS A 206 -13.94 10.72 3.10
N LEU A 207 -14.76 11.37 2.27
CA LEU A 207 -15.53 10.69 1.22
C LEU A 207 -14.62 10.09 0.15
N VAL A 208 -13.68 10.86 -0.39
CA VAL A 208 -12.69 10.38 -1.39
C VAL A 208 -11.84 9.24 -0.82
N ALA A 209 -11.39 9.36 0.43
CA ALA A 209 -10.65 8.30 1.10
C ALA A 209 -11.46 7.01 1.22
N ARG A 210 -12.76 7.09 1.55
CA ARG A 210 -13.66 5.92 1.59
C ARG A 210 -13.90 5.31 0.20
N LEU A 211 -14.06 6.15 -0.84
CA LEU A 211 -14.26 5.71 -2.23
C LEU A 211 -12.98 5.13 -2.87
N ARG A 212 -11.82 5.31 -2.25
CA ARG A 212 -10.55 4.69 -2.65
C ARG A 212 -10.14 3.54 -1.75
N ASP A 213 -10.85 3.31 -0.66
CA ASP A 213 -10.56 2.22 0.26
C ASP A 213 -11.33 0.98 -0.18
N ASP A 214 -10.62 0.08 -0.86
CA ASP A 214 -11.14 -1.24 -1.26
C ASP A 214 -11.77 -2.02 -0.09
N ARG A 215 -11.38 -1.73 1.16
CA ARG A 215 -11.98 -2.38 2.34
C ARG A 215 -13.40 -1.90 2.60
N VAL A 216 -13.62 -0.59 2.55
CA VAL A 216 -14.94 0.01 2.76
C VAL A 216 -15.83 -0.35 1.58
N LEU A 217 -15.29 -0.33 0.37
CA LEU A 217 -16.03 -0.69 -0.83
C LEU A 217 -16.46 -2.16 -0.84
N ALA A 218 -15.61 -3.08 -0.39
CA ALA A 218 -15.95 -4.50 -0.33
C ALA A 218 -17.16 -4.80 0.57
N ASP A 219 -17.36 -4.02 1.64
CA ASP A 219 -18.54 -4.15 2.52
C ASP A 219 -19.86 -3.80 1.80
N PHE A 220 -19.79 -3.09 0.66
CA PHE A 220 -20.92 -2.72 -0.19
C PHE A 220 -20.93 -3.48 -1.53
N GLU A 221 -20.15 -4.55 -1.67
CA GLU A 221 -19.97 -5.27 -2.94
C GLU A 221 -19.45 -4.36 -4.07
N LEU A 222 -18.58 -3.40 -3.71
CA LEU A 222 -17.92 -2.48 -4.62
C LEU A 222 -16.40 -2.70 -4.62
N MET A 223 -15.75 -2.33 -5.71
CA MET A 223 -14.30 -2.37 -5.88
C MET A 223 -13.80 -1.11 -6.56
N HIS A 224 -12.64 -0.60 -6.16
CA HIS A 224 -12.00 0.51 -6.87
C HIS A 224 -11.08 -0.06 -7.97
N ALA A 225 -11.50 0.02 -9.23
CA ALA A 225 -10.78 -0.51 -10.37
C ALA A 225 -10.73 0.51 -11.52
N SER A 226 -9.54 0.67 -12.13
CA SER A 226 -9.33 1.61 -13.24
C SER A 226 -9.69 3.06 -12.93
N GLY A 227 -9.57 3.47 -11.66
CA GLY A 227 -9.92 4.82 -11.21
C GLY A 227 -11.42 5.05 -11.04
N ALA A 228 -12.27 4.03 -11.22
CA ALA A 228 -13.71 4.04 -10.98
C ALA A 228 -14.06 3.19 -9.76
N VAL A 229 -15.23 3.44 -9.17
CA VAL A 229 -15.87 2.50 -8.23
C VAL A 229 -16.85 1.65 -9.02
N LYS A 230 -16.64 0.34 -9.02
CA LYS A 230 -17.43 -0.66 -9.77
C LYS A 230 -18.05 -1.67 -8.82
N MET A 231 -19.09 -2.38 -9.23
CA MET A 231 -19.59 -3.54 -8.49
C MET A 231 -18.60 -4.74 -8.56
N ASP A 232 -18.49 -5.50 -7.47
CA ASP A 232 -17.62 -6.68 -7.31
C ASP A 232 -18.15 -7.95 -8.03
N GLY A 233 -19.20 -7.83 -8.86
CA GLY A 233 -19.81 -8.93 -9.62
C GLY A 233 -20.05 -8.58 -11.10
N PRO A 234 -19.99 -9.56 -12.03
CA PRO A 234 -20.24 -9.31 -13.45
C PRO A 234 -21.70 -8.88 -13.70
N PRO A 235 -21.97 -7.86 -14.54
CA PRO A 235 -21.08 -7.21 -15.52
C PRO A 235 -20.21 -6.05 -14.99
N GLY A 236 -20.19 -5.78 -13.68
CA GLY A 236 -19.30 -4.79 -13.06
C GLY A 236 -19.63 -3.36 -13.47
N LEU A 237 -20.89 -2.94 -13.28
CA LEU A 237 -21.36 -1.59 -13.60
C LEU A 237 -20.60 -0.53 -12.78
N ASP A 238 -20.27 0.57 -13.45
CA ASP A 238 -19.57 1.71 -12.86
C ASP A 238 -20.57 2.54 -12.03
N LEU A 239 -20.36 2.61 -10.72
CA LEU A 239 -21.14 3.44 -9.81
C LEU A 239 -20.62 4.88 -9.80
N VAL A 240 -19.30 5.04 -9.87
CA VAL A 240 -18.64 6.35 -9.93
C VAL A 240 -17.56 6.28 -10.99
N TYR A 241 -17.63 7.17 -11.98
CA TYR A 241 -16.71 7.20 -13.10
C TYR A 241 -15.35 7.79 -12.70
N PRO A 242 -14.26 7.49 -13.44
CA PRO A 242 -12.94 8.01 -13.11
C PRO A 242 -12.83 9.53 -13.12
N GLU A 243 -13.60 10.19 -13.99
CA GLU A 243 -13.64 11.65 -14.08
C GLU A 243 -14.25 12.28 -12.82
N GLU A 244 -15.26 11.63 -12.24
CA GLU A 244 -15.96 12.09 -11.04
C GLU A 244 -15.06 11.92 -9.79
N ILE A 245 -14.35 10.79 -9.68
CA ILE A 245 -13.36 10.59 -8.61
C ILE A 245 -12.21 11.59 -8.74
N GLY A 246 -11.77 11.86 -9.98
CA GLY A 246 -10.75 12.87 -10.27
C GLY A 246 -11.18 14.28 -9.86
N LEU A 247 -12.42 14.65 -10.15
CA LEU A 247 -12.99 15.94 -9.78
C LEU A 247 -13.15 16.07 -8.26
N LEU A 248 -13.65 15.04 -7.58
CA LEU A 248 -13.75 15.01 -6.12
C LEU A 248 -12.39 15.09 -5.43
N ALA A 249 -11.36 14.40 -5.95
CA ALA A 249 -10.00 14.48 -5.44
C ALA A 249 -9.38 15.89 -5.61
N ARG A 250 -9.63 16.53 -6.76
CA ARG A 250 -9.19 17.91 -7.00
C ARG A 250 -9.86 18.91 -6.07
N LEU A 251 -11.17 18.80 -5.87
CA LEU A 251 -11.93 19.67 -4.95
C LEU A 251 -11.55 19.43 -3.48
N SER A 252 -11.11 18.23 -3.13
CA SER A 252 -10.67 17.89 -1.77
C SER A 252 -9.21 18.27 -1.45
N GLY A 253 -8.46 18.72 -2.46
CA GLY A 253 -7.04 19.05 -2.34
C GLY A 253 -6.10 17.84 -2.35
N GLU A 254 -6.60 16.63 -2.64
CA GLU A 254 -5.76 15.46 -2.83
C GLU A 254 -5.15 15.49 -4.24
N LYS A 255 -3.81 15.61 -4.33
CA LYS A 255 -3.08 15.48 -5.61
C LYS A 255 -3.48 14.14 -6.25
N GLY A 256 -4.20 14.22 -7.37
CA GLY A 256 -4.56 13.05 -8.17
C GLY A 256 -3.30 12.27 -8.54
N SER A 257 -3.18 11.06 -8.01
CA SER A 257 -2.20 10.07 -8.47
C SER A 257 -2.70 9.53 -9.81
N GLY A 258 -2.20 10.14 -10.89
CA GLY A 258 -2.15 9.51 -12.21
C GLY A 258 -1.08 8.43 -12.25
#